data_AF-A0A3D1HJB5-F1
#
_entry.id   AF-A0A3D1HJB5-F1
#
_cell.length_a   1.000
_cell.length_b   1.000
_cell.length_c   1.000
_cell.angle_alpha   90.00
_cell.angle_beta   90.00
_cell.angle_gamma   90.00
#
_symmetry.space_group_name_H-M   'P 1'
#
loop_
_entity.id
_entity.type
_entity.pdbx_description
1 polymer ?
#
loop_
_entity_poly.entity_id
_entity_poly.type
_entity_poly.pdbx_seq_one_letter_code
_entity_poly.pdbx_strand_id
1 'polypeptide(L)'
;MSMPTSAQVIEQLRSLFTTIRDERRTYANTATRIGNAFLALLSYLEESPFLHKDREDTAMFLLHLLQGCIIGESGQIKLLPDGNISCGSIHVNGSAVFDELVFNHQNVLEGDTYFTDRSIIDSVEYIGSNQYIVYFRKEYENDRVTFHVNDILLGRVNNLDVGKTFRSFWLRVDSVSADDNRAVCSLYNGADVPGGKNYSPVAGARVIRWGNTLDKKRQNVWFVSSNDGRWLFLQGVNKPMLDDNENGSNYAGFIGLPPEISATKDLLKKGIITADQPYLYFRGIMVQDLIKVDYLGNPEYTARDCGQWNVSRKYIHGYDEKARGYYADRVWWGGCYWECSVDSSSGSEPRFNNTDWTCLIGGGNMSVSIVSSMGNFFRAGTHWQTDLVATVRNAEMILTQEELQLANITWLRISDDEDGDLAWNIKHPTGSVGLTLSIDSDVDIPSVWGAGSAVGFKILITLPDGAGVSTTYSIIN
;
A
#
# COMPACT_ATOMS: atom_id res chain seq x y z
N MET A 1 -53.41 20.86 46.21
CA MET A 1 -53.17 20.70 47.66
C MET A 1 -51.68 20.50 47.86
N SER A 2 -50.96 21.47 48.43
CA SER A 2 -49.54 21.27 48.77
C SER A 2 -49.45 20.31 49.94
N MET A 3 -48.65 19.25 49.83
CA MET A 3 -48.35 18.40 50.98
C MET A 3 -47.61 19.23 52.04
N PRO A 4 -47.94 19.08 53.33
CA PRO A 4 -47.22 19.75 54.41
C PRO A 4 -45.75 19.33 54.41
N THR A 5 -44.86 20.30 54.65
CA THR A 5 -43.41 20.04 54.77
C THR A 5 -43.12 19.17 56.00
N SER A 6 -42.02 18.41 55.98
CA SER A 6 -41.62 17.54 57.09
C SER A 6 -41.57 18.26 58.44
N ALA A 7 -41.07 19.51 58.46
CA ALA A 7 -41.04 20.36 59.64
C ALA A 7 -42.44 20.68 60.19
N GLN A 8 -43.43 20.93 59.31
CA GLN A 8 -44.81 21.18 59.72
C GLN A 8 -45.46 19.92 60.31
N VAL A 9 -45.14 18.74 59.77
CA VAL A 9 -45.63 17.46 60.29
C VAL A 9 -45.03 17.15 61.66
N ILE A 10 -43.73 17.41 61.85
CA ILE A 10 -43.04 17.23 63.14
C ILE A 10 -43.65 18.13 64.22
N GLU A 11 -43.89 19.40 63.91
CA GLU A 11 -44.45 20.34 64.89
C GLU A 11 -45.91 19.99 65.23
N GLN A 12 -46.70 19.52 64.24
CA GLN A 12 -48.05 18.99 64.48
C GLN A 12 -48.03 17.76 65.39
N LEU A 13 -47.11 16.83 65.14
CA LEU A 13 -46.93 15.64 65.99
C LEU A 13 -46.46 16.01 67.40
N ARG A 14 -45.55 16.99 67.53
CA ARG A 14 -45.09 17.51 68.81
C ARG A 14 -46.23 18.12 69.62
N SER A 15 -47.07 18.92 68.98
CA SER A 15 -48.29 19.46 69.60
C SER A 15 -49.24 18.34 70.01
N LEU A 16 -49.50 17.36 69.14
CA LEU A 16 -50.40 16.23 69.41
C LEU A 16 -49.91 15.40 70.62
N PHE A 17 -48.62 15.08 70.67
CA PHE A 17 -48.04 14.30 71.76
C PHE A 17 -47.95 15.08 73.06
N THR A 18 -47.81 16.40 73.00
CA THR A 18 -47.93 17.28 74.18
C THR A 18 -49.34 17.28 74.74
N THR A 19 -50.37 17.25 73.88
CA THR A 19 -51.77 17.09 74.32
C THR A 19 -51.97 15.76 75.05
N ILE A 20 -51.44 14.65 74.51
CA ILE A 20 -51.50 13.33 75.17
C ILE A 20 -50.76 13.34 76.53
N ARG A 21 -49.67 14.11 76.65
CA ARG A 21 -48.97 14.34 77.92
C ARG A 21 -49.83 15.11 78.94
N ASP A 22 -50.60 16.08 78.47
CA ASP A 22 -51.41 17.00 79.30
C ASP A 22 -52.84 16.51 79.60
N GLU A 23 -53.29 15.36 79.03
CA GLU A 23 -54.49 14.62 79.46
C GLU A 23 -54.44 14.12 80.93
N ARG A 24 -53.42 14.54 81.69
CA ARG A 24 -53.30 14.45 83.15
C ARG A 24 -54.50 14.96 83.96
N ARG A 25 -55.46 15.68 83.37
CA ARG A 25 -56.70 16.03 84.07
C ARG A 25 -57.62 14.82 84.34
N THR A 26 -57.30 13.62 83.84
CA THR A 26 -58.18 12.43 83.89
C THR A 26 -57.54 11.13 84.46
N TYR A 27 -56.49 11.22 85.29
CA TYR A 27 -55.98 10.11 86.15
C TYR A 27 -55.41 8.83 85.45
N ALA A 28 -54.85 8.90 84.24
CA ALA A 28 -54.18 7.74 83.61
C ALA A 28 -52.63 7.87 83.59
N ASN A 29 -51.92 7.11 84.44
CA ASN A 29 -50.43 7.13 84.52
C ASN A 29 -49.71 6.66 83.24
N THR A 30 -50.39 5.92 82.36
CA THR A 30 -49.82 5.37 81.12
C THR A 30 -49.61 6.43 80.05
N ALA A 31 -50.47 7.45 79.98
CA ALA A 31 -50.44 8.50 78.96
C ALA A 31 -49.21 9.41 79.08
N THR A 32 -48.79 9.77 80.30
CA THR A 32 -47.59 10.60 80.49
C THR A 32 -46.30 9.87 80.11
N ARG A 33 -46.20 8.55 80.38
CA ARG A 33 -45.04 7.75 79.98
C ARG A 33 -44.95 7.59 78.47
N ILE A 34 -46.08 7.39 77.80
CA ILE A 34 -46.16 7.24 76.34
C ILE A 34 -45.87 8.59 75.65
N GLY A 35 -46.46 9.69 76.12
CA GLY A 35 -46.18 11.03 75.59
C GLY A 35 -44.71 11.42 75.73
N ASN A 36 -44.09 11.15 76.88
CA ASN A 36 -42.65 11.40 77.07
C ASN A 36 -41.77 10.48 76.21
N ALA A 37 -42.13 9.20 76.03
CA ALA A 37 -41.39 8.29 75.16
C ALA A 37 -41.48 8.70 73.68
N PHE A 38 -42.64 9.17 73.21
CA PHE A 38 -42.80 9.66 71.84
C PHE A 38 -42.11 11.00 71.61
N LEU A 39 -42.11 11.91 72.59
CA LEU A 39 -41.34 13.16 72.50
C LEU A 39 -39.82 12.90 72.53
N ALA A 40 -39.36 11.91 73.30
CA ALA A 40 -37.97 11.46 73.29
C ALA A 40 -37.57 10.82 71.94
N LEU A 41 -38.46 10.04 71.33
CA LEU A 41 -38.27 9.50 69.97
C LEU A 41 -38.27 10.59 68.89
N LEU A 42 -39.12 11.61 69.02
CA LEU A 42 -39.15 12.74 68.08
C LEU A 42 -37.87 13.57 68.15
N SER A 43 -37.38 13.85 69.36
CA SER A 43 -36.10 14.56 69.56
C SER A 43 -34.91 13.72 69.10
N TYR A 44 -34.93 12.40 69.33
CA TYR A 44 -33.92 11.49 68.78
C TYR A 44 -33.94 11.40 67.24
N LEU A 45 -35.10 11.57 66.60
CA LEU A 45 -35.21 11.65 65.14
C LEU A 45 -34.75 13.01 64.60
N GLU A 46 -34.94 14.10 65.36
CA GLU A 46 -34.44 15.44 65.03
C GLU A 46 -32.90 15.50 65.03
N GLU A 47 -32.28 14.82 66.01
CA GLU A 47 -30.82 14.74 66.18
C GLU A 47 -30.18 13.44 65.61
N SER A 48 -30.95 12.58 64.94
CA SER A 48 -30.44 11.28 64.48
C SER A 48 -29.35 11.43 63.41
N PRO A 49 -28.36 10.50 63.38
CA PRO A 49 -27.23 10.50 62.44
C PRO A 49 -27.62 9.98 61.05
N PHE A 50 -28.86 10.19 60.62
CA PHE A 50 -29.29 9.83 59.27
C PHE A 50 -28.86 10.90 58.28
N LEU A 51 -28.63 10.48 57.05
CA LEU A 51 -28.35 11.34 55.91
C LEU A 51 -29.56 12.24 55.62
N HIS A 52 -29.38 13.55 55.75
CA HIS A 52 -30.37 14.55 55.34
C HIS A 52 -29.97 15.17 54.00
N LYS A 53 -30.97 15.50 53.18
CA LYS A 53 -30.75 16.09 51.84
C LYS A 53 -30.56 17.61 51.88
N ASP A 54 -30.80 18.21 53.04
CA ASP A 54 -31.04 19.64 53.23
C ASP A 54 -30.20 20.25 54.38
N ARG A 55 -29.32 19.47 55.02
CA ARG A 55 -28.36 19.97 56.02
C ARG A 55 -26.99 19.32 55.82
N GLU A 56 -25.93 20.06 56.14
CA GLU A 56 -24.55 19.55 56.12
C GLU A 56 -24.35 18.50 57.21
N ASP A 57 -23.60 17.44 56.89
CA ASP A 57 -23.35 16.32 57.80
C ASP A 57 -22.31 16.71 58.88
N THR A 58 -22.49 16.20 60.09
CA THR A 58 -21.62 16.48 61.25
C THR A 58 -20.47 15.48 61.38
N ALA A 59 -20.51 14.37 60.65
CA ALA A 59 -19.42 13.41 60.58
C ALA A 59 -18.32 13.88 59.60
N MET A 60 -17.20 14.39 60.14
CA MET A 60 -16.04 14.97 59.41
C MET A 60 -15.46 14.17 58.23
N PHE A 61 -15.84 12.90 58.04
CA PHE A 61 -15.24 12.04 57.02
C PHE A 61 -16.24 11.34 56.10
N LEU A 62 -17.55 11.52 56.27
CA LEU A 62 -18.51 10.76 55.47
C LEU A 62 -18.86 11.44 54.14
N LEU A 63 -19.14 12.75 54.08
CA LEU A 63 -19.72 13.36 52.87
C LEU A 63 -19.28 14.82 52.64
N HIS A 64 -18.12 15.04 52.02
CA HIS A 64 -17.98 16.18 51.10
C HIS A 64 -18.52 15.75 49.74
N LEU A 65 -19.85 15.69 49.60
CA LEU A 65 -20.47 15.55 48.29
C LEU A 65 -20.23 16.85 47.54
N LEU A 66 -19.21 16.79 46.68
CA LEU A 66 -18.96 17.69 45.55
C LEU A 66 -20.28 18.37 45.13
N GLN A 67 -20.34 19.68 45.27
CA GLN A 67 -21.49 20.57 45.11
C GLN A 67 -22.05 20.56 43.67
N GLY A 68 -22.45 19.39 43.16
CA GLY A 68 -22.77 19.13 41.76
C GLY A 68 -22.63 17.67 41.27
N CYS A 69 -22.13 16.73 42.08
CA CYS A 69 -22.02 15.32 41.68
C CYS A 69 -23.31 14.55 42.02
N ILE A 70 -24.00 14.02 41.01
CA ILE A 70 -25.13 13.09 41.18
C ILE A 70 -24.62 11.68 40.93
N ILE A 71 -24.38 10.91 41.99
CA ILE A 71 -23.99 9.50 41.89
C ILE A 71 -25.28 8.66 41.83
N GLY A 72 -25.54 8.04 40.67
CA GLY A 72 -26.67 7.12 40.50
C GLY A 72 -26.45 5.77 41.22
N GLU A 73 -27.42 4.86 41.13
CA GLU A 73 -27.38 3.52 41.78
C GLU A 73 -26.38 2.53 41.14
N SER A 74 -25.63 2.96 40.12
CA SER A 74 -24.69 2.10 39.39
C SER A 74 -23.45 1.83 40.23
N GLY A 75 -23.32 0.60 40.76
CA GLY A 75 -22.09 0.12 41.42
C GLY A 75 -20.88 -0.05 40.49
N GLN A 76 -20.96 0.42 39.24
CA GLN A 76 -19.90 0.28 38.23
C GLN A 76 -18.85 1.39 38.27
N ILE A 77 -19.11 2.49 38.97
CA ILE A 77 -18.13 3.57 39.19
C ILE A 77 -17.47 3.34 40.55
N LYS A 78 -16.16 3.10 40.56
CA LYS A 78 -15.35 2.96 41.77
C LYS A 78 -14.31 4.07 41.80
N LEU A 79 -14.37 4.92 42.82
CA LEU A 79 -13.30 5.83 43.21
C LEU A 79 -12.49 5.11 44.28
N LEU A 80 -11.26 4.72 43.94
CA LEU A 80 -10.38 3.97 44.84
C LEU A 80 -9.58 4.95 45.74
N PRO A 81 -9.16 4.53 46.95
CA PRO A 81 -8.42 5.40 47.87
C PRO A 81 -7.06 5.89 47.35
N ASP A 82 -6.53 5.23 46.32
CA ASP A 82 -5.29 5.59 45.62
C ASP A 82 -5.51 6.65 44.53
N GLY A 83 -6.75 7.14 44.35
CA GLY A 83 -7.11 8.14 43.33
C GLY A 83 -7.52 7.54 41.99
N ASN A 84 -7.53 6.22 41.85
CA ASN A 84 -7.94 5.56 40.61
C ASN A 84 -9.46 5.58 40.43
N ILE A 85 -9.89 5.86 39.19
CA ILE A 85 -11.31 5.81 38.78
C ILE A 85 -11.50 4.61 37.87
N SER A 86 -12.34 3.65 38.27
CA SER A 86 -12.78 2.54 37.43
C SER A 86 -14.25 2.71 37.08
N CYS A 87 -14.56 2.85 35.80
CA CYS A 87 -15.92 2.96 35.28
C CYS A 87 -16.04 2.31 33.89
N GLY A 88 -17.24 1.88 33.51
CA GLY A 88 -17.48 1.23 32.21
C GLY A 88 -17.43 2.16 31.00
N SER A 89 -17.79 3.44 31.17
CA SER A 89 -17.67 4.46 30.11
C SER A 89 -17.59 5.85 30.72
N ILE A 90 -16.87 6.75 30.04
CA ILE A 90 -16.81 8.17 30.40
C ILE A 90 -17.38 8.96 29.21
N HIS A 91 -18.52 9.61 29.43
CA HIS A 91 -19.12 10.54 28.46
C HIS A 91 -18.84 11.96 28.92
N VAL A 92 -17.92 12.65 28.23
CA VAL A 92 -17.53 14.03 28.57
C VAL A 92 -18.17 14.99 27.58
N ASN A 93 -19.06 15.85 28.07
CA ASN A 93 -19.57 16.97 27.28
C ASN A 93 -18.60 18.15 27.38
N GLY A 94 -17.58 18.18 26.50
CA GLY A 94 -16.52 19.18 26.53
C GLY A 94 -15.14 18.61 26.19
N SER A 95 -14.18 18.76 27.10
CA SER A 95 -12.81 18.25 26.93
C SER A 95 -12.38 17.42 28.13
N ALA A 96 -11.75 16.28 27.85
CA ALA A 96 -10.98 15.53 28.82
C ALA A 96 -9.48 15.79 28.56
N VAL A 97 -8.75 16.19 29.59
CA VAL A 97 -7.32 16.46 29.53
C VAL A 97 -6.60 15.40 30.37
N PHE A 98 -5.62 14.74 29.76
CA PHE A 98 -4.83 13.69 30.38
C PHE A 98 -3.35 14.02 30.16
N ASP A 99 -2.52 13.85 31.20
CA ASP A 99 -1.05 13.97 31.04
C ASP A 99 -0.50 12.82 30.18
N GLU A 100 -1.05 11.62 30.38
CA GLU A 100 -0.77 10.43 29.58
C GLU A 100 -2.06 9.62 29.41
N LEU A 101 -2.38 9.26 28.17
CA LEU A 101 -3.50 8.38 27.85
C LEU A 101 -2.97 7.08 27.25
N VAL A 102 -2.98 6.02 28.05
CA VAL A 102 -2.57 4.69 27.62
C VAL A 102 -3.75 3.96 27.00
N PHE A 103 -3.68 3.69 25.70
CA PHE A 103 -4.66 2.86 25.01
C PHE A 103 -4.30 1.37 25.13
N ASN A 104 -5.28 0.49 24.94
CA ASN A 104 -4.99 -0.90 24.56
C ASN A 104 -4.19 -0.92 23.24
N HIS A 105 -3.67 -2.09 22.86
CA HIS A 105 -2.71 -2.24 21.73
C HIS A 105 -3.14 -1.64 20.38
N GLN A 106 -4.43 -1.30 20.18
CA GLN A 106 -4.96 -0.70 18.95
C GLN A 106 -5.67 0.61 19.25
N ASN A 107 -5.34 1.64 18.47
CA ASN A 107 -6.07 2.91 18.41
C ASN A 107 -6.91 2.95 17.13
N VAL A 108 -8.19 3.31 17.25
CA VAL A 108 -9.12 3.41 16.10
C VAL A 108 -9.46 4.88 15.88
N LEU A 109 -9.08 5.40 14.70
CA LEU A 109 -9.41 6.76 14.27
C LEU A 109 -10.56 6.70 13.24
N GLU A 110 -11.74 7.15 13.65
CA GLU A 110 -12.89 7.32 12.77
C GLU A 110 -12.77 8.64 11.99
N GLY A 111 -12.87 8.59 10.66
CA GLY A 111 -12.89 9.78 9.79
C GLY A 111 -11.53 10.20 9.22
N ASP A 112 -11.36 11.51 9.03
CA ASP A 112 -10.16 12.10 8.41
C ASP A 112 -9.23 12.69 9.47
N THR A 113 -7.93 12.38 9.37
CA THR A 113 -6.88 12.95 10.22
C THR A 113 -6.04 13.92 9.41
N TYR A 114 -6.16 15.21 9.73
CA TYR A 114 -5.47 16.30 9.04
C TYR A 114 -4.15 16.68 9.72
N PHE A 115 -3.11 16.90 8.92
CA PHE A 115 -1.79 17.30 9.39
C PHE A 115 -1.49 18.74 8.95
N THR A 116 -2.03 19.69 9.72
CA THR A 116 -1.99 21.13 9.43
C THR A 116 -2.30 21.92 10.71
N ASP A 117 -2.31 23.24 10.62
CA ASP A 117 -2.69 24.12 11.74
C ASP A 117 -4.14 23.84 12.16
N ARG A 118 -4.37 23.72 13.47
CA ARG A 118 -5.68 23.43 14.06
C ARG A 118 -6.04 24.43 15.15
N SER A 119 -7.33 24.59 15.39
CA SER A 119 -7.84 25.20 16.62
C SER A 119 -9.27 24.72 16.94
N ILE A 120 -9.78 25.06 18.12
CA ILE A 120 -11.15 24.80 18.54
C ILE A 120 -11.86 26.15 18.65
N ILE A 121 -13.02 26.28 18.03
CA ILE A 121 -13.86 27.47 18.16
C ILE A 121 -14.45 27.49 19.57
N ASP A 122 -14.21 28.56 20.32
CA ASP A 122 -14.79 28.75 21.65
C ASP A 122 -16.14 29.46 21.57
N SER A 123 -16.20 30.56 20.82
CA SER A 123 -17.44 31.28 20.54
C SER A 123 -17.41 31.95 19.16
N VAL A 124 -18.60 32.29 18.66
CA VAL A 124 -18.79 32.89 17.33
C VAL A 124 -19.75 34.06 17.47
N GLU A 125 -19.38 35.21 16.92
CA GLU A 125 -20.20 36.41 16.85
C GLU A 125 -20.44 36.78 15.39
N TYR A 126 -21.69 36.96 14.99
CA TYR A 126 -22.04 37.37 13.63
C TYR A 126 -22.03 38.89 13.53
N ILE A 127 -21.24 39.44 12.61
CA ILE A 127 -21.05 40.90 12.44
C ILE A 127 -21.70 41.46 11.17
N GLY A 128 -22.50 40.64 10.47
CA GLY A 128 -23.17 41.04 9.23
C GLY A 128 -22.43 40.60 7.97
N SER A 129 -23.11 40.66 6.82
CA SER A 129 -22.54 40.37 5.49
C SER A 129 -21.80 39.02 5.39
N ASN A 130 -22.31 37.97 6.03
CA ASN A 130 -21.67 36.64 6.11
C ASN A 130 -20.27 36.64 6.76
N GLN A 131 -19.97 37.64 7.60
CA GLN A 131 -18.75 37.72 8.38
C GLN A 131 -19.00 37.38 9.85
N TYR A 132 -17.99 36.75 10.45
CA TYR A 132 -18.03 36.27 11.82
C TYR A 132 -16.73 36.66 12.53
N ILE A 133 -16.83 37.09 13.78
CA ILE A 133 -15.69 37.07 14.71
C ILE A 133 -15.69 35.68 15.34
N VAL A 134 -14.59 34.96 15.15
CA VAL A 134 -14.39 33.63 15.70
C VAL A 134 -13.35 33.74 16.81
N TYR A 135 -13.77 33.41 18.02
CA TYR A 135 -12.88 33.33 19.18
C TYR A 135 -12.39 31.89 19.30
N PHE A 136 -11.07 31.72 19.36
CA PHE A 136 -10.45 30.41 19.48
C PHE A 136 -10.16 30.10 20.95
N ARG A 137 -10.34 28.84 21.31
CA ARG A 137 -10.05 28.36 22.66
C ARG A 137 -8.55 28.46 22.92
N LYS A 138 -8.18 29.09 24.04
CA LYS A 138 -6.80 29.05 24.56
C LYS A 138 -6.63 27.74 25.33
N GLU A 139 -5.71 26.88 24.89
CA GLU A 139 -5.38 25.63 25.61
C GLU A 139 -4.46 25.90 26.82
N TYR A 140 -3.68 26.99 26.77
CA TYR A 140 -2.76 27.43 27.81
C TYR A 140 -2.70 28.97 27.84
N GLU A 141 -2.19 29.55 28.93
CA GLU A 141 -2.24 31.01 29.20
C GLU A 141 -1.61 31.87 28.09
N ASN A 142 -0.57 31.35 27.43
CA ASN A 142 0.14 32.01 26.33
C ASN A 142 -0.22 31.45 24.94
N ASP A 143 -1.33 30.71 24.83
CA ASP A 143 -1.76 30.14 23.56
C ASP A 143 -2.22 31.24 22.60
N ARG A 144 -1.81 31.11 21.33
CA ARG A 144 -2.06 32.08 20.27
C ARG A 144 -2.50 31.34 19.01
N VAL A 145 -3.46 31.93 18.33
CA VAL A 145 -4.00 31.42 17.07
C VAL A 145 -2.89 31.33 16.04
N THR A 146 -2.76 30.15 15.43
CA THR A 146 -1.74 29.84 14.42
C THR A 146 -2.18 30.16 13.00
N PHE A 147 -3.46 30.49 12.81
CA PHE A 147 -4.00 30.90 11.53
C PHE A 147 -3.48 32.27 11.09
N HIS A 148 -3.38 32.43 9.79
CA HIS A 148 -2.90 33.64 9.13
C HIS A 148 -4.00 34.25 8.27
N VAL A 149 -3.85 35.54 7.95
CA VAL A 149 -4.71 36.22 6.98
C VAL A 149 -4.72 35.43 5.67
N ASN A 150 -5.89 35.31 5.07
CA ASN A 150 -6.18 34.53 3.86
C ASN A 150 -6.16 33.01 4.02
N ASP A 151 -5.95 32.47 5.23
CA ASP A 151 -6.12 31.03 5.44
C ASP A 151 -7.56 30.61 5.17
N ILE A 152 -7.71 29.44 4.56
CA ILE A 152 -8.98 28.78 4.30
C ILE A 152 -9.19 27.76 5.40
N LEU A 153 -10.18 27.98 6.24
CA LEU A 153 -10.50 27.09 7.36
C LEU A 153 -11.60 26.12 6.97
N LEU A 154 -11.42 24.85 7.33
CA LEU A 154 -12.42 23.80 7.23
C LEU A 154 -12.82 23.37 8.64
N GLY A 155 -14.11 23.42 8.93
CA GLY A 155 -14.69 22.75 10.10
C GLY A 155 -15.68 21.68 9.65
N ARG A 156 -15.66 20.52 10.31
CA ARG A 156 -16.68 19.48 10.18
C ARG A 156 -17.27 19.16 11.54
N VAL A 157 -18.59 19.19 11.63
CA VAL A 157 -19.33 18.96 12.86
C VAL A 157 -20.30 17.81 12.63
N ASN A 158 -20.23 16.82 13.50
CA ASN A 158 -21.17 15.70 13.50
C ASN A 158 -22.55 16.22 13.96
N ASN A 159 -23.61 15.85 13.26
CA ASN A 159 -24.98 16.20 13.64
C ASN A 159 -25.51 15.33 14.79
N LEU A 160 -24.77 14.29 15.19
CA LEU A 160 -25.13 13.32 16.24
C LEU A 160 -26.48 12.65 15.97
N ASP A 161 -26.85 12.52 14.71
CA ASP A 161 -28.06 11.84 14.27
C ASP A 161 -27.78 10.36 13.98
N VAL A 162 -28.84 9.56 13.93
CA VAL A 162 -28.78 8.11 13.63
C VAL A 162 -28.12 7.86 12.27
N GLY A 163 -28.25 8.81 11.33
CA GLY A 163 -27.63 8.76 10.00
C GLY A 163 -26.14 9.06 9.97
N LYS A 164 -25.50 9.41 11.10
CA LYS A 164 -24.09 9.85 11.19
C LYS A 164 -23.74 10.96 10.19
N THR A 165 -24.68 11.89 9.96
CA THR A 165 -24.47 12.98 9.01
C THR A 165 -23.56 14.05 9.61
N PHE A 166 -22.83 14.74 8.75
CA PHE A 166 -21.95 15.84 9.14
C PHE A 166 -22.30 17.11 8.37
N ARG A 167 -22.15 18.25 9.03
CA ARG A 167 -22.18 19.57 8.41
C ARG A 167 -20.76 20.10 8.30
N SER A 168 -20.42 20.66 7.16
CA SER A 168 -19.12 21.31 6.95
C SER A 168 -19.30 22.81 6.81
N PHE A 169 -18.31 23.56 7.28
CA PHE A 169 -18.25 24.98 7.04
C PHE A 169 -16.86 25.41 6.60
N TRP A 170 -16.83 26.42 5.74
CA TRP A 170 -15.62 26.93 5.10
C TRP A 170 -15.53 28.43 5.32
N LEU A 171 -14.42 28.87 5.89
CA LEU A 171 -14.17 30.28 6.21
C LEU A 171 -12.90 30.77 5.54
N ARG A 172 -12.88 32.03 5.12
CA ARG A 172 -11.65 32.76 4.81
C ARG A 172 -11.30 33.67 5.98
N VAL A 173 -10.07 33.58 6.46
CA VAL A 173 -9.57 34.51 7.49
C VAL A 173 -9.27 35.86 6.86
N ASP A 174 -9.96 36.92 7.30
CA ASP A 174 -9.77 38.28 6.80
C ASP A 174 -8.79 39.08 7.68
N SER A 175 -8.81 38.85 8.98
CA SER A 175 -7.85 39.44 9.92
C SER A 175 -7.68 38.55 11.15
N VAL A 176 -6.54 38.67 11.83
CA VAL A 176 -6.18 37.88 13.01
C VAL A 176 -5.73 38.83 14.12
N SER A 177 -6.29 38.66 15.32
CA SER A 177 -5.78 39.26 16.56
C SER A 177 -5.21 38.14 17.42
N ALA A 178 -3.88 38.03 17.43
CA ALA A 178 -3.18 36.95 18.14
C ALA A 178 -3.31 37.07 19.67
N ASP A 179 -3.30 38.30 20.20
CA ASP A 179 -3.39 38.55 21.65
C ASP A 179 -4.77 38.20 22.21
N ASP A 180 -5.82 38.53 21.44
CA ASP A 180 -7.21 38.20 21.76
C ASP A 180 -7.61 36.78 21.36
N ASN A 181 -6.71 36.02 20.70
CA ASN A 181 -6.95 34.70 20.15
C ASN A 181 -8.24 34.62 19.30
N ARG A 182 -8.45 35.61 18.42
CA ARG A 182 -9.62 35.70 17.55
C ARG A 182 -9.25 36.03 16.12
N ALA A 183 -10.13 35.68 15.20
CA ALA A 183 -10.04 36.09 13.81
C ALA A 183 -11.39 36.61 13.31
N VAL A 184 -11.33 37.59 12.40
CA VAL A 184 -12.48 37.96 11.58
C VAL A 184 -12.46 37.08 10.34
N CYS A 185 -13.57 36.40 10.07
CA CYS A 185 -13.68 35.39 9.04
C CYS A 185 -14.91 35.63 8.17
N SER A 186 -14.74 35.55 6.84
CA SER A 186 -15.83 35.55 5.87
C SER A 186 -16.25 34.12 5.52
N LEU A 187 -17.55 33.85 5.52
CA LEU A 187 -18.09 32.57 5.07
C LEU A 187 -18.10 32.53 3.54
N TYR A 188 -17.56 31.45 2.95
CA TYR A 188 -17.65 31.23 1.50
C TYR A 188 -19.11 31.03 1.06
N ASN A 189 -19.43 31.44 -0.18
CA ASN A 189 -20.74 31.16 -0.75
C ASN A 189 -20.92 29.65 -0.97
N GLY A 190 -22.17 29.18 -0.97
CA GLY A 190 -22.49 27.77 -1.20
C GLY A 190 -21.93 27.22 -2.53
N ALA A 191 -21.90 28.04 -3.57
CA ALA A 191 -21.38 27.65 -4.88
C ALA A 191 -19.85 27.43 -4.91
N ASP A 192 -19.11 28.01 -3.96
CA ASP A 192 -17.65 27.96 -3.91
C ASP A 192 -17.11 26.85 -2.99
N VAL A 193 -18.00 26.04 -2.42
CA VAL A 193 -17.65 24.98 -1.47
C VAL A 193 -18.08 23.59 -1.96
N PRO A 194 -17.34 22.53 -1.58
CA PRO A 194 -17.78 21.17 -1.81
C PRO A 194 -19.19 20.92 -1.25
N GLY A 195 -20.06 20.31 -2.06
CA GLY A 195 -21.44 19.98 -1.68
C GLY A 195 -22.46 21.11 -1.87
N GLY A 196 -22.05 22.29 -2.36
CA GLY A 196 -22.99 23.35 -2.77
C GLY A 196 -23.65 24.11 -1.62
N LYS A 197 -23.34 23.80 -0.36
CA LYS A 197 -23.93 24.41 0.82
C LYS A 197 -22.90 24.61 1.92
N ASN A 198 -22.74 25.85 2.34
CA ASN A 198 -21.85 26.23 3.44
C ASN A 198 -22.67 26.56 4.69
N TYR A 199 -22.36 25.93 5.82
CA TYR A 199 -23.07 26.15 7.09
C TYR A 199 -22.37 27.22 7.93
N SER A 200 -23.09 27.86 8.84
CA SER A 200 -22.46 28.81 9.77
C SER A 200 -21.50 28.10 10.74
N PRO A 201 -20.39 28.74 11.14
CA PRO A 201 -19.50 28.19 12.15
C PRO A 201 -20.20 28.10 13.50
N VAL A 202 -19.79 27.13 14.33
CA VAL A 202 -20.40 26.86 15.63
C VAL A 202 -19.32 26.69 16.70
N ALA A 203 -19.66 27.07 17.92
CA ALA A 203 -18.84 26.83 19.11
C ALA A 203 -18.59 25.32 19.31
N GLY A 204 -17.40 24.97 19.79
CA GLY A 204 -16.93 23.60 19.99
C GLY A 204 -16.40 22.90 18.74
N ALA A 205 -16.60 23.46 17.54
CA ALA A 205 -16.10 22.86 16.31
C ALA A 205 -14.56 22.92 16.24
N ARG A 206 -13.94 21.81 15.84
CA ARG A 206 -12.53 21.79 15.42
C ARG A 206 -12.42 22.35 14.02
N VAL A 207 -11.47 23.25 13.83
CA VAL A 207 -11.14 23.84 12.54
C VAL A 207 -9.70 23.59 12.18
N ILE A 208 -9.45 23.36 10.90
CA ILE A 208 -8.13 23.12 10.34
C ILE A 208 -7.85 24.09 9.19
N ARG A 209 -6.57 24.37 8.91
CA ARG A 209 -6.16 25.07 7.69
C ARG A 209 -6.17 24.12 6.50
N TRP A 210 -7.11 24.34 5.59
CA TRP A 210 -7.22 23.63 4.31
C TRP A 210 -6.23 24.16 3.26
N GLY A 211 -5.97 25.47 3.29
CA GLY A 211 -5.12 26.15 2.32
C GLY A 211 -5.02 27.64 2.62
N ASN A 212 -4.59 28.44 1.64
CA ASN A 212 -4.53 29.89 1.76
C ASN A 212 -4.79 30.53 0.38
N THR A 213 -5.60 31.58 0.30
CA THR A 213 -5.98 32.17 -0.99
C THR A 213 -4.81 32.86 -1.71
N LEU A 214 -3.79 33.35 -0.98
CA LEU A 214 -2.68 34.12 -1.54
C LEU A 214 -1.29 33.52 -1.27
N ASP A 215 -1.01 33.10 -0.04
CA ASP A 215 0.30 32.60 0.36
C ASP A 215 0.52 31.15 -0.11
N LYS A 216 1.31 31.02 -1.18
CA LYS A 216 1.69 29.73 -1.77
C LYS A 216 2.37 28.75 -0.81
N LYS A 217 3.07 29.25 0.24
CA LYS A 217 3.70 28.37 1.23
C LYS A 217 2.69 27.67 2.14
N ARG A 218 1.48 28.24 2.25
CA ARG A 218 0.36 27.76 3.08
C ARG A 218 -0.77 27.18 2.23
N GLN A 219 -0.48 26.83 0.98
CA GLN A 219 -1.41 26.17 0.06
C GLN A 219 -1.25 24.64 0.03
N ASN A 220 -0.64 24.08 1.07
CA ASN A 220 -0.44 22.65 1.24
C ASN A 220 -1.25 22.11 2.43
N VAL A 221 -1.80 20.93 2.24
CA VAL A 221 -2.42 20.12 3.30
C VAL A 221 -2.27 18.65 2.93
N TRP A 222 -2.07 17.80 3.92
CA TRP A 222 -2.15 16.37 3.73
C TRP A 222 -2.92 15.73 4.88
N PHE A 223 -3.58 14.62 4.58
CA PHE A 223 -4.43 13.93 5.54
C PHE A 223 -4.56 12.46 5.20
N VAL A 224 -4.92 11.67 6.22
CA VAL A 224 -5.29 10.26 6.08
C VAL A 224 -6.80 10.18 6.21
N SER A 225 -7.48 9.61 5.22
CA SER A 225 -8.92 9.39 5.25
C SER A 225 -9.23 7.92 5.47
N SER A 226 -9.83 7.60 6.61
CA SER A 226 -10.35 6.26 6.90
C SER A 226 -11.58 5.94 6.05
N ASN A 227 -12.35 6.95 5.62
CA ASN A 227 -13.52 6.77 4.77
C ASN A 227 -13.13 6.40 3.33
N ASP A 228 -12.11 7.08 2.80
CA ASP A 228 -11.70 6.92 1.40
C ASP A 228 -10.56 5.91 1.23
N GLY A 229 -10.03 5.36 2.33
CA GLY A 229 -8.95 4.37 2.34
C GLY A 229 -7.65 4.88 1.73
N ARG A 230 -7.34 6.16 1.92
CA ARG A 230 -6.19 6.81 1.25
C ARG A 230 -5.54 7.91 2.05
N TRP A 231 -4.25 8.09 1.80
CA TRP A 231 -3.45 9.24 2.21
C TRP A 231 -3.42 10.21 1.05
N LEU A 232 -3.74 11.47 1.29
CA LEU A 232 -3.88 12.47 0.24
C LEU A 232 -2.94 13.65 0.49
N PHE A 233 -2.21 14.05 -0.55
CA PHE A 233 -1.33 15.20 -0.54
C PHE A 233 -1.86 16.25 -1.50
N LEU A 234 -2.24 17.40 -0.96
CA LEU A 234 -2.77 18.53 -1.72
C LEU A 234 -1.76 19.68 -1.75
N GLN A 235 -1.64 20.32 -2.91
CA GLN A 235 -0.80 21.50 -3.11
C GLN A 235 -1.52 22.53 -3.99
N GLY A 236 -1.21 23.81 -3.77
CA GLY A 236 -1.83 24.92 -4.52
C GLY A 236 -3.29 25.18 -4.11
N VAL A 237 -3.72 24.74 -2.92
CA VAL A 237 -5.09 24.89 -2.43
C VAL A 237 -5.37 26.35 -2.09
N ASN A 238 -5.89 27.09 -3.07
CA ASN A 238 -6.20 28.52 -2.99
C ASN A 238 -7.69 28.84 -2.85
N LYS A 239 -8.55 27.81 -2.86
CA LYS A 239 -10.00 27.91 -2.65
C LYS A 239 -10.53 26.59 -2.06
N PRO A 240 -11.74 26.56 -1.47
CA PRO A 240 -12.30 25.35 -0.87
C PRO A 240 -12.45 24.18 -1.85
N MET A 241 -12.98 24.44 -3.04
CA MET A 241 -13.08 23.45 -4.11
C MET A 241 -11.71 23.17 -4.74
N LEU A 242 -11.31 21.90 -4.76
CA LEU A 242 -10.07 21.49 -5.40
C LEU A 242 -10.20 21.56 -6.91
N ASP A 243 -9.20 22.14 -7.55
CA ASP A 243 -9.04 22.13 -8.99
C ASP A 243 -8.48 20.78 -9.45
N ASP A 244 -9.09 20.23 -10.49
CA ASP A 244 -8.63 19.03 -11.16
C ASP A 244 -9.02 19.07 -12.64
N ASN A 245 -8.33 19.92 -13.39
CA ASN A 245 -8.61 20.19 -14.80
C ASN A 245 -7.35 20.08 -15.65
N GLU A 246 -7.49 20.27 -16.97
CA GLU A 246 -6.38 20.17 -17.94
C GLU A 246 -5.23 21.16 -17.66
N ASN A 247 -5.52 22.27 -16.98
CA ASN A 247 -4.56 23.32 -16.67
C ASN A 247 -3.82 23.10 -15.34
N GLY A 248 -4.20 22.07 -14.58
CA GLY A 248 -3.58 21.75 -13.31
C GLY A 248 -4.53 21.07 -12.34
N SER A 249 -3.94 20.34 -11.42
CA SER A 249 -4.65 19.68 -10.33
C SER A 249 -4.16 20.23 -9.00
N ASN A 250 -4.94 20.12 -7.93
CA ASN A 250 -4.46 20.29 -6.56
C ASN A 250 -3.96 18.97 -5.96
N TYR A 251 -4.26 17.84 -6.58
CA TYR A 251 -3.82 16.52 -6.15
C TYR A 251 -2.34 16.30 -6.50
N ALA A 252 -1.46 16.51 -5.52
CA ALA A 252 -0.02 16.38 -5.69
C ALA A 252 0.44 14.91 -5.61
N GLY A 253 -0.26 14.13 -4.78
CA GLY A 253 -0.05 12.69 -4.68
C GLY A 253 -1.08 12.01 -3.78
N PHE A 254 -1.12 10.68 -3.85
CA PHE A 254 -1.88 9.84 -2.93
C PHE A 254 -1.21 8.47 -2.73
N ILE A 255 -1.55 7.83 -1.61
CA ILE A 255 -1.21 6.44 -1.32
C ILE A 255 -2.48 5.74 -0.86
N GLY A 256 -2.85 4.62 -1.48
CA GLY A 256 -4.07 3.87 -1.15
C GLY A 256 -5.04 3.83 -2.33
N LEU A 257 -6.34 3.75 -2.05
CA LEU A 257 -7.34 3.60 -3.12
C LEU A 257 -7.36 4.84 -4.03
N PRO A 258 -7.40 4.67 -5.36
CA PRO A 258 -7.25 5.78 -6.28
C PRO A 258 -8.48 6.70 -6.23
N PRO A 259 -8.31 8.02 -6.04
CA PRO A 259 -9.40 8.98 -6.17
C PRO A 259 -9.86 9.10 -7.62
N GLU A 260 -11.09 9.53 -7.86
CA GLU A 260 -11.59 9.82 -9.21
C GLU A 260 -11.12 11.21 -9.68
N ILE A 261 -9.82 11.33 -9.96
CA ILE A 261 -9.20 12.57 -10.47
C ILE A 261 -8.82 12.40 -11.94
N SER A 262 -8.61 13.49 -12.67
CA SER A 262 -8.21 13.50 -14.09
C SER A 262 -7.02 12.58 -14.38
N ALA A 263 -6.04 12.49 -13.46
CA ALA A 263 -4.87 11.62 -13.60
C ALA A 263 -5.18 10.11 -13.56
N THR A 264 -6.21 9.69 -12.83
CA THR A 264 -6.58 8.28 -12.63
C THR A 264 -7.83 7.89 -13.41
N LYS A 265 -8.70 8.85 -13.74
CA LYS A 265 -10.03 8.63 -14.33
C LYS A 265 -9.96 7.90 -15.67
N ASP A 266 -9.03 8.28 -16.54
CA ASP A 266 -8.83 7.59 -17.82
C ASP A 266 -8.23 6.19 -17.62
N LEU A 267 -7.29 6.05 -16.69
CA LEU A 267 -6.66 4.76 -16.36
C LEU A 267 -7.67 3.76 -15.77
N LEU A 268 -8.57 4.23 -14.90
CA LEU A 268 -9.68 3.45 -14.35
C LEU A 268 -10.67 3.04 -15.46
N LYS A 269 -11.05 3.98 -16.33
CA LYS A 269 -11.95 3.69 -17.47
C LYS A 269 -11.38 2.67 -18.44
N LYS A 270 -10.07 2.71 -18.69
CA LYS A 270 -9.36 1.77 -19.57
C LYS A 270 -9.08 0.42 -18.90
N GLY A 271 -9.36 0.27 -17.60
CA GLY A 271 -9.05 -0.94 -16.84
C GLY A 271 -7.55 -1.19 -16.63
N ILE A 272 -6.71 -0.15 -16.76
CA ILE A 272 -5.27 -0.23 -16.50
C ILE A 272 -5.01 -0.28 -14.99
N ILE A 273 -5.84 0.42 -14.22
CA ILE A 273 -5.84 0.38 -12.76
C ILE A 273 -7.25 0.05 -12.25
N THR A 274 -7.36 -0.48 -11.04
CA THR A 274 -8.64 -0.88 -10.43
C THR A 274 -8.96 -0.01 -9.21
N ALA A 275 -10.22 0.24 -8.92
CA ALA A 275 -10.60 1.02 -7.73
C ALA A 275 -10.36 0.25 -6.41
N ASP A 276 -10.24 -1.07 -6.48
CA ASP A 276 -10.17 -1.98 -5.33
C ASP A 276 -8.73 -2.30 -4.88
N GLN A 277 -7.73 -1.78 -5.59
CA GLN A 277 -6.32 -1.99 -5.26
C GLN A 277 -5.66 -0.68 -4.83
N PRO A 278 -4.72 -0.72 -3.88
CA PRO A 278 -3.96 0.47 -3.51
C PRO A 278 -2.94 0.81 -4.58
N TYR A 279 -2.83 2.10 -4.90
CA TYR A 279 -1.81 2.65 -5.78
C TYR A 279 -1.02 3.76 -5.08
N LEU A 280 0.17 4.02 -5.61
CA LEU A 280 1.01 5.15 -5.24
C LEU A 280 1.10 6.08 -6.44
N TYR A 281 0.74 7.34 -6.24
CA TYR A 281 0.83 8.38 -7.26
C TYR A 281 1.45 9.63 -6.66
N PHE A 282 2.48 10.16 -7.32
CA PHE A 282 3.07 11.47 -7.03
C PHE A 282 3.49 12.10 -8.35
N ARG A 283 3.35 13.43 -8.48
CA ARG A 283 3.74 14.16 -9.71
C ARG A 283 5.22 14.03 -10.08
N GLY A 284 6.06 13.78 -9.10
CA GLY A 284 7.48 13.55 -9.30
C GLY A 284 8.02 12.65 -8.20
N ILE A 285 8.93 11.75 -8.58
CA ILE A 285 9.60 10.83 -7.66
C ILE A 285 11.09 10.91 -7.99
N MET A 286 11.91 11.14 -6.96
CA MET A 286 13.36 10.94 -7.03
C MET A 286 13.67 9.68 -6.25
N VAL A 287 14.22 8.68 -6.93
CA VAL A 287 14.51 7.36 -6.37
C VAL A 287 15.97 7.02 -6.61
N GLN A 288 16.62 6.48 -5.58
CA GLN A 288 18.00 5.98 -5.69
C GLN A 288 18.02 4.50 -6.11
N ASP A 289 17.08 3.70 -5.59
CA ASP A 289 16.98 2.27 -5.85
C ASP A 289 15.50 1.88 -6.06
N LEU A 290 15.20 1.20 -7.17
CA LEU A 290 13.86 0.76 -7.54
C LEU A 290 13.91 -0.72 -7.92
N ILE A 291 13.56 -1.57 -6.96
CA ILE A 291 13.42 -3.01 -7.19
C ILE A 291 11.99 -3.28 -7.60
N LYS A 292 11.82 -3.68 -8.86
CA LYS A 292 10.54 -4.16 -9.37
C LYS A 292 10.48 -5.66 -9.16
N VAL A 293 9.33 -6.13 -8.68
CA VAL A 293 9.04 -7.55 -8.56
C VAL A 293 7.75 -7.86 -9.28
N ASP A 294 7.65 -9.06 -9.82
CA ASP A 294 6.40 -9.59 -10.34
C ASP A 294 5.42 -9.92 -9.19
N TYR A 295 4.22 -10.38 -9.54
CA TYR A 295 3.19 -10.74 -8.57
C TYR A 295 3.55 -11.97 -7.71
N LEU A 296 4.60 -12.72 -8.07
CA LEU A 296 5.12 -13.86 -7.31
C LEU A 296 6.30 -13.46 -6.41
N GLY A 297 6.77 -12.22 -6.50
CA GLY A 297 7.91 -11.71 -5.74
C GLY A 297 9.26 -11.92 -6.42
N ASN A 298 9.31 -12.35 -7.70
CA ASN A 298 10.55 -12.48 -8.43
C ASN A 298 11.02 -11.10 -8.94
N PRO A 299 12.31 -10.78 -8.86
CA PRO A 299 12.83 -9.52 -9.38
C PRO A 299 12.69 -9.43 -10.90
N GLU A 300 12.31 -8.25 -11.39
CA GLU A 300 12.34 -7.94 -12.82
C GLU A 300 13.76 -7.48 -13.20
N TYR A 301 14.40 -8.21 -14.12
CA TYR A 301 15.75 -7.91 -14.57
C TYR A 301 15.76 -6.83 -15.65
N THR A 302 16.56 -5.79 -15.44
CA THR A 302 16.82 -4.80 -16.47
C THR A 302 17.87 -5.32 -17.45
N ALA A 303 17.52 -5.42 -18.73
CA ALA A 303 18.46 -5.82 -19.76
C ALA A 303 19.59 -4.77 -19.90
N ARG A 304 20.85 -5.21 -19.75
CA ARG A 304 22.03 -4.34 -19.88
C ARG A 304 22.90 -4.80 -21.04
N ASP A 305 22.86 -4.05 -22.14
CA ASP A 305 23.76 -4.28 -23.27
C ASP A 305 25.20 -3.90 -22.89
N CYS A 306 26.08 -4.89 -22.96
CA CYS A 306 27.49 -4.78 -22.61
C CYS A 306 28.40 -4.70 -23.84
N GLY A 307 27.84 -4.68 -25.05
CA GLY A 307 28.59 -4.66 -26.31
C GLY A 307 29.27 -6.00 -26.62
N GLN A 308 30.45 -5.96 -27.22
CA GLN A 308 31.22 -7.16 -27.56
C GLN A 308 31.64 -7.92 -26.29
N TRP A 309 31.56 -9.26 -26.30
CA TRP A 309 32.06 -10.08 -25.20
C TRP A 309 33.56 -9.85 -24.95
N ASN A 310 33.94 -9.86 -23.66
CA ASN A 310 35.31 -9.65 -23.20
C ASN A 310 35.62 -10.58 -22.02
N VAL A 311 36.66 -11.41 -22.18
CA VAL A 311 37.16 -12.35 -21.16
C VAL A 311 37.47 -11.72 -19.80
N SER A 312 37.86 -10.44 -19.77
CA SER A 312 38.25 -9.75 -18.54
C SER A 312 37.05 -9.22 -17.74
N ARG A 313 35.85 -9.21 -18.34
CA ARG A 313 34.64 -8.73 -17.70
C ARG A 313 33.85 -9.91 -17.14
N LYS A 314 33.40 -9.77 -15.90
CA LYS A 314 32.39 -10.66 -15.33
C LYS A 314 31.00 -10.15 -15.71
N TYR A 315 30.19 -11.03 -16.24
CA TYR A 315 28.80 -10.78 -16.60
C TYR A 315 27.87 -11.41 -15.58
N ILE A 316 26.69 -10.83 -15.40
CA ILE A 316 25.75 -11.26 -14.36
C ILE A 316 24.32 -11.37 -14.91
N HIS A 317 23.57 -12.28 -14.31
CA HIS A 317 22.11 -12.31 -14.31
C HIS A 317 21.65 -12.27 -12.86
N GLY A 318 21.62 -11.09 -12.26
CA GLY A 318 21.57 -10.97 -10.80
C GLY A 318 21.60 -9.53 -10.32
N TYR A 319 21.80 -9.37 -9.01
CA TYR A 319 21.95 -8.05 -8.39
C TYR A 319 23.36 -7.49 -8.58
N ASP A 320 23.47 -6.28 -9.13
CA ASP A 320 24.72 -5.54 -9.25
C ASP A 320 24.92 -4.60 -8.06
N GLU A 321 25.95 -4.80 -7.25
CA GLU A 321 26.23 -3.97 -6.07
C GLU A 321 26.63 -2.52 -6.41
N LYS A 322 27.23 -2.28 -7.58
CA LYS A 322 27.69 -0.95 -8.00
C LYS A 322 26.54 -0.14 -8.57
N ALA A 323 25.72 -0.78 -9.40
CA ALA A 323 24.56 -0.15 -10.02
C ALA A 323 23.31 -0.18 -9.12
N ARG A 324 23.30 -1.00 -8.07
CA ARG A 324 22.20 -1.23 -7.11
C ARG A 324 20.89 -1.59 -7.82
N GLY A 325 20.88 -2.73 -8.51
CA GLY A 325 19.70 -3.21 -9.21
C GLY A 325 19.87 -4.61 -9.79
N TYR A 326 18.76 -5.21 -10.23
CA TYR A 326 18.76 -6.50 -10.92
C TYR A 326 18.98 -6.30 -12.42
N TYR A 327 20.01 -6.94 -12.96
CA TYR A 327 20.39 -6.83 -14.36
C TYR A 327 20.58 -8.20 -15.01
N ALA A 328 20.21 -8.27 -16.28
CA ALA A 328 20.56 -9.37 -17.17
C ALA A 328 21.55 -8.83 -18.21
N ASP A 329 22.83 -9.19 -18.05
CA ASP A 329 23.88 -8.75 -18.97
C ASP A 329 23.76 -9.44 -20.32
N ARG A 330 23.84 -8.64 -21.37
CA ARG A 330 23.77 -9.10 -22.75
C ARG A 330 25.00 -8.69 -23.55
N VAL A 331 25.47 -9.56 -24.45
CA VAL A 331 26.70 -9.36 -25.22
C VAL A 331 26.56 -9.82 -26.66
N TRP A 332 27.36 -9.22 -27.54
CA TRP A 332 27.57 -9.66 -28.91
C TRP A 332 28.83 -10.51 -29.02
N TRP A 333 28.70 -11.70 -29.61
CA TRP A 333 29.83 -12.58 -29.90
C TRP A 333 29.53 -13.52 -31.06
N GLY A 334 30.48 -13.63 -32.00
CA GLY A 334 30.37 -14.55 -33.13
C GLY A 334 29.17 -14.32 -34.06
N GLY A 335 28.70 -13.08 -34.17
CA GLY A 335 27.50 -12.73 -34.94
C GLY A 335 26.18 -13.03 -34.24
N CYS A 336 26.20 -13.47 -32.98
CA CYS A 336 25.02 -13.74 -32.17
C CYS A 336 24.93 -12.80 -30.95
N TYR A 337 23.71 -12.61 -30.46
CA TYR A 337 23.42 -11.85 -29.24
C TYR A 337 23.05 -12.80 -28.11
N TRP A 338 23.75 -12.69 -26.99
CA TRP A 338 23.69 -13.62 -25.87
C TRP A 338 23.29 -12.91 -24.59
N GLU A 339 22.59 -13.62 -23.70
CA GLU A 339 22.26 -13.17 -22.36
C GLU A 339 22.91 -14.10 -21.32
N CYS A 340 23.52 -13.53 -20.30
CA CYS A 340 24.05 -14.27 -19.16
C CYS A 340 22.87 -14.95 -18.44
N SER A 341 23.02 -16.23 -18.10
CA SER A 341 21.97 -17.04 -17.45
C SER A 341 22.28 -17.36 -15.99
N VAL A 342 23.43 -16.90 -15.49
CA VAL A 342 23.96 -17.19 -14.14
C VAL A 342 24.27 -15.90 -13.38
N ASP A 343 24.21 -15.95 -12.04
CA ASP A 343 24.49 -14.81 -11.16
C ASP A 343 25.87 -14.19 -11.39
N SER A 344 26.85 -15.01 -11.78
CA SER A 344 28.18 -14.57 -12.21
C SER A 344 28.75 -15.54 -13.22
N SER A 345 29.03 -15.05 -14.42
CA SER A 345 29.69 -15.82 -15.48
C SER A 345 31.03 -16.40 -15.00
N SER A 346 31.34 -17.62 -15.40
CA SER A 346 32.63 -18.28 -15.15
C SER A 346 33.80 -17.65 -15.93
N GLY A 347 33.51 -16.73 -16.86
CA GLY A 347 34.47 -16.19 -17.83
C GLY A 347 34.55 -17.02 -19.12
N SER A 348 33.68 -18.03 -19.28
CA SER A 348 33.56 -18.80 -20.51
C SER A 348 33.01 -17.94 -21.67
N GLU A 349 33.50 -18.21 -22.88
CA GLU A 349 32.99 -17.58 -24.10
C GLU A 349 31.52 -17.96 -24.34
N PRO A 350 30.67 -17.01 -24.81
CA PRO A 350 29.31 -17.31 -25.23
C PRO A 350 29.35 -18.33 -26.37
N ARG A 351 28.77 -19.50 -26.14
CA ARG A 351 28.81 -20.64 -27.06
C ARG A 351 27.50 -21.40 -27.04
N PHE A 352 27.25 -22.12 -28.13
CA PHE A 352 26.05 -22.95 -28.24
C PHE A 352 26.09 -24.04 -27.15
N ASN A 353 24.97 -24.24 -26.45
CA ASN A 353 24.86 -25.19 -25.35
C ASN A 353 25.80 -24.91 -24.14
N ASN A 354 26.26 -23.67 -23.96
CA ASN A 354 26.96 -23.24 -22.75
C ASN A 354 25.95 -23.00 -21.60
N THR A 355 26.28 -23.39 -20.37
CA THR A 355 25.44 -23.20 -19.18
C THR A 355 25.35 -21.74 -18.72
N ASP A 356 26.34 -20.92 -19.06
CA ASP A 356 26.42 -19.53 -18.61
C ASP A 356 25.64 -18.57 -19.52
N TRP A 357 25.34 -19.00 -20.77
CA TRP A 357 24.87 -18.11 -21.83
C TRP A 357 23.69 -18.68 -22.60
N THR A 358 22.65 -17.87 -22.76
CA THR A 358 21.49 -18.17 -23.60
C THR A 358 21.54 -17.30 -24.86
N CYS A 359 21.40 -17.90 -26.04
CA CYS A 359 21.36 -17.16 -27.30
C CYS A 359 19.98 -16.53 -27.48
N LEU A 360 19.92 -15.20 -27.62
CA LEU A 360 18.69 -14.46 -27.89
C LEU A 360 18.45 -14.23 -29.39
N ILE A 361 19.50 -13.89 -30.13
CA ILE A 361 19.43 -13.55 -31.56
C ILE A 361 20.59 -14.22 -32.29
N GLY A 362 20.30 -14.80 -33.46
CA GLY A 362 21.30 -15.39 -34.34
C GLY A 362 21.40 -16.91 -34.26
N GLY A 363 20.80 -17.56 -33.25
CA GLY A 363 20.80 -19.02 -33.10
C GLY A 363 20.24 -19.81 -34.29
N GLY A 364 19.42 -19.18 -35.15
CA GLY A 364 18.88 -19.77 -36.37
C GLY A 364 19.72 -19.60 -37.63
N ASN A 365 20.84 -18.85 -37.59
CA ASN A 365 21.72 -18.64 -38.75
C ASN A 365 22.72 -19.78 -38.93
N MET A 366 22.21 -21.01 -38.92
CA MET A 366 23.04 -22.20 -39.01
C MET A 366 23.30 -22.60 -40.45
N SER A 367 24.53 -23.01 -40.73
CA SER A 367 24.95 -23.53 -42.04
C SER A 367 25.87 -24.74 -41.86
N VAL A 368 25.79 -25.68 -42.79
CA VAL A 368 26.66 -26.86 -42.81
C VAL A 368 27.30 -27.00 -44.18
N SER A 369 28.60 -27.26 -44.19
CA SER A 369 29.40 -27.53 -45.39
C SER A 369 30.19 -28.81 -45.21
N ILE A 370 30.24 -29.65 -46.24
CA ILE A 370 31.03 -30.89 -46.23
C ILE A 370 32.22 -30.72 -47.17
N VAL A 371 33.39 -31.15 -46.72
CA VAL A 371 34.62 -31.21 -47.54
C VAL A 371 35.20 -32.61 -47.47
N SER A 372 35.62 -33.13 -48.62
CA SER A 372 36.30 -34.41 -48.74
C SER A 372 37.82 -34.24 -48.58
N SER A 373 38.47 -35.14 -47.83
CA SER A 373 39.93 -35.14 -47.64
C SER A 373 40.73 -35.43 -48.92
N MET A 374 40.13 -36.13 -49.88
CA MET A 374 40.74 -36.48 -51.18
C MET A 374 40.21 -35.64 -52.36
N GLY A 375 39.43 -34.59 -52.10
CA GLY A 375 38.85 -33.72 -53.13
C GLY A 375 37.56 -34.28 -53.74
N ASN A 376 37.23 -33.81 -54.96
CA ASN A 376 35.87 -33.93 -55.53
C ASN A 376 35.75 -34.96 -56.68
N PHE A 377 36.83 -35.62 -57.07
CA PHE A 377 36.85 -36.52 -58.22
C PHE A 377 37.41 -37.89 -57.84
N PHE A 378 36.62 -38.93 -58.06
CA PHE A 378 36.92 -40.29 -57.62
C PHE A 378 36.77 -41.26 -58.79
N ARG A 379 37.88 -41.86 -59.22
CA ARG A 379 37.89 -42.73 -60.40
C ARG A 379 37.21 -44.07 -60.11
N ALA A 380 36.32 -44.50 -61.00
CA ALA A 380 35.71 -45.82 -60.94
C ALA A 380 36.71 -46.94 -61.22
N GLY A 381 36.50 -48.09 -60.56
CA GLY A 381 37.35 -49.27 -60.69
C GLY A 381 38.70 -49.17 -59.97
N THR A 382 38.93 -48.13 -59.18
CA THR A 382 40.09 -48.01 -58.29
C THR A 382 39.63 -47.95 -56.84
N HIS A 383 40.35 -48.62 -55.96
CA HIS A 383 40.12 -48.53 -54.51
C HIS A 383 40.58 -47.16 -53.99
N TRP A 384 39.75 -46.51 -53.18
CA TRP A 384 40.08 -45.27 -52.49
C TRP A 384 39.32 -45.15 -51.16
N GLN A 385 39.89 -44.36 -50.26
CA GLN A 385 39.28 -44.00 -48.98
C GLN A 385 39.31 -42.47 -48.84
N THR A 386 38.23 -41.88 -48.34
CA THR A 386 38.16 -40.44 -48.07
C THR A 386 37.36 -40.17 -46.81
N ASP A 387 37.65 -39.06 -46.15
CA ASP A 387 36.88 -38.58 -45.02
C ASP A 387 36.05 -37.37 -45.46
N LEU A 388 34.74 -37.46 -45.26
CA LEU A 388 33.82 -36.35 -45.42
C LEU A 388 33.74 -35.59 -44.09
N VAL A 389 34.37 -34.43 -44.03
CA VAL A 389 34.41 -33.56 -42.85
C VAL A 389 33.34 -32.48 -42.97
N ALA A 390 32.31 -32.58 -42.12
CA ALA A 390 31.28 -31.55 -41.99
C ALA A 390 31.71 -30.44 -41.04
N THR A 391 31.63 -29.19 -41.50
CA THR A 391 31.79 -27.99 -40.67
C THR A 391 30.43 -27.33 -40.49
N VAL A 392 30.04 -27.16 -39.23
CA VAL A 392 28.78 -26.52 -38.85
C VAL A 392 29.09 -25.14 -38.31
N ARG A 393 28.43 -24.12 -38.84
CA ARG A 393 28.56 -22.74 -38.38
C ARG A 393 27.23 -22.22 -37.88
N ASN A 394 27.26 -21.51 -36.76
CA ASN A 394 26.18 -20.64 -36.32
C ASN A 394 26.66 -19.19 -36.45
N ALA A 395 26.11 -18.46 -37.42
CA ALA A 395 26.66 -17.19 -37.88
C ALA A 395 28.18 -17.30 -38.15
N GLU A 396 29.03 -16.63 -37.38
CA GLU A 396 30.49 -16.65 -37.57
C GLU A 396 31.20 -17.74 -36.75
N MET A 397 30.46 -18.44 -35.87
CA MET A 397 31.02 -19.43 -34.95
C MET A 397 31.02 -20.82 -35.56
N ILE A 398 32.15 -21.54 -35.44
CA ILE A 398 32.22 -22.97 -35.77
C ILE A 398 31.81 -23.77 -34.53
N LEU A 399 30.82 -24.65 -34.70
CA LEU A 399 30.32 -25.55 -33.66
C LEU A 399 31.11 -26.86 -33.65
N THR A 400 31.39 -27.34 -32.45
CA THR A 400 32.05 -28.61 -32.18
C THR A 400 31.03 -29.74 -32.06
N GLN A 401 31.52 -30.99 -32.18
CA GLN A 401 30.68 -32.17 -32.01
C GLN A 401 30.11 -32.28 -30.58
N GLU A 402 30.84 -31.82 -29.57
CA GLU A 402 30.39 -31.82 -28.17
C GLU A 402 29.20 -30.87 -27.96
N GLU A 403 29.26 -29.66 -28.54
CA GLU A 403 28.18 -28.66 -28.47
C GLU A 403 26.91 -29.14 -29.18
N LEU A 404 27.04 -29.85 -30.31
CA LEU A 404 25.92 -30.39 -31.08
C LEU A 404 25.32 -31.67 -30.49
N GLN A 405 26.11 -32.41 -29.71
CA GLN A 405 25.84 -33.77 -29.24
C GLN A 405 25.73 -34.78 -30.39
N LEU A 406 26.35 -35.95 -30.19
CA LEU A 406 26.39 -37.00 -31.21
C LEU A 406 24.98 -37.45 -31.64
N ALA A 407 24.04 -37.55 -30.69
CA ALA A 407 22.66 -37.97 -30.93
C ALA A 407 21.86 -37.09 -31.91
N ASN A 408 22.35 -35.90 -32.24
CA ASN A 408 21.68 -34.97 -33.15
C ASN A 408 22.23 -35.01 -34.58
N ILE A 409 23.25 -35.83 -34.84
CA ILE A 409 23.94 -35.94 -36.12
C ILE A 409 23.50 -37.23 -36.81
N THR A 410 23.00 -37.10 -38.04
CA THR A 410 22.62 -38.22 -38.90
C THR A 410 23.33 -38.09 -40.24
N TRP A 411 23.92 -39.19 -40.70
CA TRP A 411 24.39 -39.31 -42.07
C TRP A 411 23.45 -40.24 -42.85
N LEU A 412 23.15 -39.84 -44.08
CA LEU A 412 22.31 -40.61 -45.00
C LEU A 412 23.05 -40.77 -46.33
N ARG A 413 23.00 -41.98 -46.88
CA ARG A 413 23.39 -42.24 -48.27
C ARG A 413 22.17 -42.11 -49.17
N ILE A 414 22.38 -41.44 -50.31
CA ILE A 414 21.36 -41.15 -51.33
C ILE A 414 21.99 -41.39 -52.71
N SER A 415 21.48 -42.37 -53.44
CA SER A 415 21.92 -42.80 -54.75
C SER A 415 20.73 -43.36 -55.56
N ASP A 416 21.01 -43.92 -56.74
CA ASP A 416 19.99 -44.60 -57.56
C ASP A 416 19.70 -46.04 -57.09
N ASP A 417 20.39 -46.52 -56.04
CA ASP A 417 20.22 -47.85 -55.42
C ASP A 417 19.46 -47.74 -54.09
N GLU A 418 18.12 -47.69 -54.16
CA GLU A 418 17.25 -47.50 -52.99
C GLU A 418 17.42 -48.59 -51.92
N ASP A 419 17.56 -49.86 -52.33
CA ASP A 419 17.73 -50.99 -51.43
C ASP A 419 19.09 -50.94 -50.71
N GLY A 420 20.15 -50.60 -51.45
CA GLY A 420 21.47 -50.39 -50.88
C GLY A 420 21.51 -49.21 -49.91
N ASP A 421 20.84 -48.10 -50.25
CA ASP A 421 20.77 -46.91 -49.40
C ASP A 421 20.04 -47.21 -48.10
N LEU A 422 18.93 -47.94 -48.16
CA LEU A 422 18.22 -48.40 -46.98
C LEU A 422 19.12 -49.26 -46.07
N ALA A 423 19.85 -50.21 -46.66
CA ALA A 423 20.77 -51.07 -45.91
C ALA A 423 21.94 -50.28 -45.28
N TRP A 424 22.47 -49.28 -45.97
CA TRP A 424 23.53 -48.40 -45.46
C TRP A 424 23.01 -47.51 -44.32
N ASN A 425 21.84 -46.89 -44.51
CA ASN A 425 21.22 -46.00 -43.54
C ASN A 425 20.82 -46.73 -42.23
N ILE A 426 20.42 -48.00 -42.31
CA ILE A 426 20.16 -48.84 -41.11
C ILE A 426 21.46 -49.11 -40.32
N LYS A 427 22.59 -49.27 -41.01
CA LYS A 427 23.91 -49.47 -40.36
C LYS A 427 24.49 -48.17 -39.79
N HIS A 428 24.02 -47.01 -40.25
CA HIS A 428 24.42 -45.69 -39.78
C HIS A 428 23.23 -44.97 -39.10
N PRO A 429 22.70 -45.50 -37.99
CA PRO A 429 21.60 -44.85 -37.29
C PRO A 429 22.04 -43.48 -36.76
N THR A 430 21.08 -42.58 -36.51
CA THR A 430 21.35 -41.28 -35.88
C THR A 430 22.22 -41.43 -34.63
N GLY A 431 23.28 -40.63 -34.55
CA GLY A 431 24.26 -40.67 -33.47
C GLY A 431 25.27 -41.82 -33.51
N SER A 432 25.38 -42.54 -34.62
CA SER A 432 26.45 -43.52 -34.83
C SER A 432 27.76 -42.89 -35.31
N VAL A 433 27.69 -41.80 -36.07
CA VAL A 433 28.83 -41.12 -36.69
C VAL A 433 28.77 -39.62 -36.39
N GLY A 434 29.93 -39.04 -36.07
CA GLY A 434 30.08 -37.64 -35.74
C GLY A 434 30.12 -36.72 -36.95
N LEU A 435 30.84 -35.59 -36.83
CA LEU A 435 31.01 -34.62 -37.92
C LEU A 435 31.94 -35.11 -39.04
N THR A 436 32.67 -36.21 -38.83
CA THR A 436 33.55 -36.82 -39.84
C THR A 436 33.02 -38.22 -40.18
N LEU A 437 32.73 -38.45 -41.46
CA LEU A 437 32.30 -39.73 -42.00
C LEU A 437 33.41 -40.30 -42.90
N SER A 438 33.98 -41.44 -42.52
CA SER A 438 34.95 -42.16 -43.35
C SER A 438 34.21 -43.01 -44.38
N ILE A 439 34.62 -42.90 -45.64
CA ILE A 439 34.03 -43.59 -46.79
C ILE A 439 35.08 -44.49 -47.43
N ASP A 440 34.71 -45.76 -47.65
CA ASP A 440 35.47 -46.74 -48.41
C ASP A 440 34.76 -47.11 -49.72
N SER A 441 35.47 -47.01 -50.85
CA SER A 441 34.91 -47.29 -52.17
C SER A 441 34.35 -48.70 -52.34
N ASP A 442 34.85 -49.68 -51.59
CA ASP A 442 34.46 -51.09 -51.73
C ASP A 442 33.24 -51.45 -50.84
N VAL A 443 32.92 -50.60 -49.87
CA VAL A 443 31.90 -50.87 -48.84
C VAL A 443 30.72 -49.90 -48.94
N ASP A 444 30.99 -48.61 -49.14
CA ASP A 444 30.01 -47.54 -48.97
C ASP A 444 29.38 -47.07 -50.29
N ILE A 445 30.01 -47.38 -51.43
CA ILE A 445 29.55 -47.02 -52.78
C ILE A 445 28.71 -48.17 -53.38
N PRO A 446 27.66 -47.89 -54.17
CA PRO A 446 26.87 -48.92 -54.85
C PRO A 446 27.73 -49.79 -55.76
N SER A 447 27.38 -51.08 -55.83
CA SER A 447 28.10 -52.09 -56.63
C SER A 447 28.17 -51.79 -58.14
N VAL A 448 27.28 -50.91 -58.64
CA VAL A 448 27.25 -50.45 -60.05
C VAL A 448 27.84 -49.03 -60.13
N TRP A 449 29.15 -48.92 -59.94
CA TRP A 449 29.89 -47.64 -60.01
C TRP A 449 30.59 -47.49 -61.36
N GLY A 450 29.96 -46.76 -62.28
CA GLY A 450 30.40 -46.55 -63.68
C GLY A 450 30.54 -45.08 -64.06
N ALA A 451 30.91 -44.81 -65.32
CA ALA A 451 31.02 -43.43 -65.83
C ALA A 451 29.67 -42.69 -65.74
N GLY A 452 29.63 -41.57 -65.04
CA GLY A 452 28.40 -40.80 -64.80
C GLY A 452 27.59 -41.22 -63.56
N SER A 453 28.05 -42.19 -62.77
CA SER A 453 27.46 -42.52 -61.47
C SER A 453 27.73 -41.41 -60.43
N ALA A 454 26.76 -41.13 -59.57
CA ALA A 454 26.89 -40.21 -58.45
C ALA A 454 26.27 -40.80 -57.17
N VAL A 455 26.95 -40.62 -56.04
CA VAL A 455 26.45 -41.00 -54.71
C VAL A 455 26.51 -39.78 -53.81
N GLY A 456 25.36 -39.41 -53.25
CA GLY A 456 25.21 -38.35 -52.28
C GLY A 456 25.33 -38.86 -50.85
N PHE A 457 26.15 -38.20 -50.05
CA PHE A 457 26.17 -38.34 -48.59
C PHE A 457 25.59 -37.07 -47.99
N LYS A 458 24.41 -37.20 -47.39
CA LYS A 458 23.68 -36.11 -46.74
C LYS A 458 23.91 -36.15 -45.24
N ILE A 459 24.42 -35.06 -44.68
CA ILE A 459 24.38 -34.85 -43.23
C ILE A 459 23.10 -34.11 -42.87
N LEU A 460 22.41 -34.58 -41.83
CA LEU A 460 21.27 -33.91 -41.20
C LEU A 460 21.63 -33.67 -39.73
N ILE A 461 21.51 -32.42 -39.31
CA ILE A 461 21.74 -31.99 -37.93
C ILE A 461 20.42 -31.48 -37.39
N THR A 462 19.92 -32.13 -36.35
CA THR A 462 18.65 -31.77 -35.70
C THR A 462 18.95 -30.93 -34.47
N LEU A 463 18.46 -29.69 -34.43
CA LEU A 463 18.62 -28.81 -33.29
C LEU A 463 17.56 -29.10 -32.21
N PRO A 464 17.79 -28.69 -30.94
CA PRO A 464 16.85 -28.94 -29.84
C PRO A 464 15.46 -28.31 -30.04
N ASP A 465 15.34 -27.28 -30.87
CA ASP A 465 14.08 -26.63 -31.24
C ASP A 465 13.33 -27.34 -32.38
N GLY A 466 13.89 -28.46 -32.89
CA GLY A 466 13.35 -29.24 -34.00
C GLY A 466 13.72 -28.69 -35.39
N ALA A 467 14.48 -27.59 -35.48
CA ALA A 467 14.98 -27.10 -36.75
C ALA A 467 16.11 -28.01 -37.26
N GLY A 468 16.04 -28.39 -38.54
CA GLY A 468 17.01 -29.26 -39.18
C GLY A 468 17.88 -28.49 -40.17
N VAL A 469 19.20 -28.63 -40.06
CA VAL A 469 20.14 -28.12 -41.05
C VAL A 469 20.74 -29.31 -41.78
N SER A 470 20.74 -29.29 -43.11
CA SER A 470 21.31 -30.38 -43.90
C SER A 470 22.05 -29.89 -45.11
N THR A 471 23.04 -30.66 -45.53
CA THR A 471 23.71 -30.50 -46.82
C THR A 471 24.10 -31.87 -47.36
N THR A 472 24.27 -31.95 -48.67
CA THR A 472 24.66 -33.18 -49.36
C THR A 472 25.98 -32.97 -50.08
N TYR A 473 26.90 -33.90 -49.91
CA TYR A 473 28.11 -34.00 -50.69
C TYR A 473 27.99 -35.14 -51.69
N SER A 474 28.14 -34.84 -52.98
CA SER A 474 28.08 -35.86 -54.03
C SER A 474 29.48 -36.26 -54.46
N ILE A 475 29.77 -37.56 -54.35
CA ILE A 475 30.91 -38.20 -55.00
C ILE A 475 30.48 -38.54 -56.43
N ILE A 476 31.26 -38.14 -57.42
CA ILE A 476 31.01 -38.34 -58.85
C ILE A 476 32.23 -39.01 -59.47
N ASN A 477 31.99 -39.91 -60.43
CA ASN A 477 33.01 -40.51 -61.29
C ASN A 477 33.05 -39.93 -62.70
#